data_AF-A0A2V8NXB7-F1
#
_entry.id   AF-A0A2V8NXB7-F1
#
_cell.length_a   1.000
_cell.length_b   1.000
_cell.length_c   1.000
_cell.angle_alpha   90.00
_cell.angle_beta   90.00
_cell.angle_gamma   90.00
#
_symmetry.space_group_name_H-M   'P 1'
#
loop_
_entity.id
_entity.type
_entity.pdbx_description
1 polymer ?
#
loop_
_entity_poly.entity_id
_entity_poly.type
_entity_poly.pdbx_seq_one_letter_code
_entity_poly.pdbx_strand_id
1 'polypeptide(L)'
;MTSSVKALAFLALIAACFILGNKGSAVTSNIAQSASTNVLVSFALFSGIIKALQGVIYTYDGWYNLIYFGEEVREPERNIARSMIGSVILVIAIYVLVNLALLYVLPLSEIAGQKLAVGAAANAIFGDYGGKIIAALATVSMLSTVNANNLIAPRILFAMSRDRLFSERAVKVNRGGTPTVTLFVSTLAAVLFILFSQKLEKVFAVLAFFFVINYGITFLSVFVLRRREPDTKRPFRAWGYPWTTGLVLLGSIAFLIGAFMDDPHDGIYVLILLAASYPAFLLLRLIHGKAEK
;
A
#
# COMPACT_ATOMS: atom_id res chain seq x y z
N MET A 1 -17.44 -8.65 7.82
CA MET A 1 -18.66 -8.73 6.95
C MET A 1 -18.60 -7.72 5.80
N THR A 2 -18.29 -6.44 6.04
CA THR A 2 -18.23 -5.41 4.98
C THR A 2 -17.21 -5.73 3.86
N SER A 3 -16.03 -6.25 4.19
CA SER A 3 -15.01 -6.62 3.17
C SER A 3 -15.43 -7.79 2.28
N SER A 4 -16.11 -8.78 2.84
CA SER A 4 -16.58 -9.96 2.10
C SER A 4 -17.67 -9.59 1.09
N VAL A 5 -18.60 -8.72 1.47
CA VAL A 5 -19.65 -8.21 0.58
C VAL A 5 -19.06 -7.45 -0.61
N LYS A 6 -18.04 -6.62 -0.36
CA LYS A 6 -17.33 -5.90 -1.43
C LYS A 6 -16.60 -6.86 -2.36
N ALA A 7 -15.87 -7.82 -1.81
CA ALA A 7 -15.16 -8.82 -2.59
C ALA A 7 -16.14 -9.59 -3.50
N LEU A 8 -17.30 -9.98 -2.99
CA LEU A 8 -18.36 -10.61 -3.79
C LEU A 8 -18.88 -9.71 -4.90
N ALA A 9 -19.11 -8.42 -4.62
CA ALA A 9 -19.54 -7.46 -5.64
C ALA A 9 -18.50 -7.30 -6.77
N PHE A 10 -17.21 -7.23 -6.43
CA PHE A 10 -16.14 -7.20 -7.42
C PHE A 10 -16.02 -8.51 -8.20
N LEU A 11 -16.16 -9.67 -7.54
CA LEU A 11 -16.16 -10.96 -8.22
C LEU A 11 -17.36 -11.12 -9.18
N ALA A 12 -18.53 -10.65 -8.79
CA ALA A 12 -19.71 -10.62 -9.64
C ALA A 12 -19.49 -9.73 -10.88
N LEU A 13 -18.84 -8.57 -10.69
CA LEU A 13 -18.45 -7.70 -11.80
C LEU A 13 -17.46 -8.37 -12.74
N ILE A 14 -16.42 -9.02 -12.21
CA ILE A 14 -15.43 -9.78 -12.99
C ILE A 14 -16.13 -10.85 -13.83
N ALA A 15 -17.04 -11.62 -13.22
CA ALA A 15 -17.82 -12.63 -13.93
C ALA A 15 -18.68 -12.00 -15.04
N ALA A 16 -19.35 -10.88 -14.76
CA ALA A 16 -20.13 -10.15 -15.75
C ALA A 16 -19.27 -9.65 -16.92
N CYS A 17 -18.06 -9.14 -16.66
CA CYS A 17 -17.12 -8.76 -17.71
C CYS A 17 -16.79 -9.91 -18.66
N PHE A 18 -16.55 -11.12 -18.14
CA PHE A 18 -16.23 -12.27 -18.99
C PHE A 18 -17.43 -12.87 -19.72
N ILE A 19 -18.64 -12.77 -19.14
CA ILE A 19 -19.86 -13.32 -19.73
C ILE A 19 -20.45 -12.36 -20.79
N LEU A 20 -20.52 -11.07 -20.46
CA LEU A 20 -21.20 -10.04 -21.24
C LEU A 20 -20.24 -9.17 -22.07
N GLY A 21 -18.94 -9.20 -21.76
CA GLY A 21 -17.92 -8.47 -22.52
C GLY A 21 -17.85 -8.94 -23.97
N ASN A 22 -17.81 -7.99 -24.90
CA ASN A 22 -17.81 -8.28 -26.33
C ASN A 22 -16.50 -8.96 -26.74
N LYS A 23 -16.59 -10.23 -27.18
CA LYS A 23 -15.52 -11.24 -27.08
C LYS A 23 -14.29 -11.07 -28.01
N GLY A 24 -14.16 -10.00 -28.79
CA GLY A 24 -13.17 -9.96 -29.89
C GLY A 24 -12.44 -8.65 -30.18
N SER A 25 -13.12 -7.50 -30.13
CA SER A 25 -12.54 -6.25 -30.66
C SER A 25 -11.49 -5.62 -29.74
N ALA A 26 -11.73 -5.58 -28.43
CA ALA A 26 -10.81 -4.94 -27.47
C ALA A 26 -9.48 -5.69 -27.32
N VAL A 27 -9.53 -7.03 -27.23
CA VAL A 27 -8.32 -7.85 -27.10
C VAL A 27 -7.46 -7.75 -28.37
N THR A 28 -8.08 -7.82 -29.55
CA THR A 28 -7.36 -7.72 -30.83
C THR A 28 -6.74 -6.33 -31.03
N SER A 29 -7.45 -5.25 -30.67
CA SER A 29 -6.89 -3.89 -30.72
C SER A 29 -5.72 -3.70 -29.76
N ASN A 30 -5.79 -4.27 -28.56
CA ASN A 30 -4.71 -4.17 -27.56
C ASN A 30 -3.43 -4.90 -28.02
N ILE A 31 -3.57 -6.07 -28.64
CA ILE A 31 -2.45 -6.83 -29.21
C ILE A 31 -1.83 -6.07 -30.40
N ALA A 32 -2.65 -5.53 -31.30
CA ALA A 32 -2.17 -4.75 -32.45
C ALA A 32 -1.43 -3.47 -32.02
N GLN A 33 -1.94 -2.78 -30.99
CA GLN A 33 -1.31 -1.57 -30.44
C GLN A 33 0.06 -1.88 -29.83
N SER A 34 0.19 -3.02 -29.13
CA SER A 34 1.46 -3.47 -28.53
C SER A 34 2.54 -3.76 -29.59
N ALA A 35 2.16 -4.33 -30.74
CA ALA A 35 3.07 -4.68 -31.83
C ALA A 35 3.66 -3.47 -32.60
N SER A 36 3.01 -2.30 -32.52
CA SER A 36 3.43 -1.07 -33.22
C SER A 36 4.44 -0.20 -32.44
N THR A 37 4.82 -0.60 -31.22
CA THR A 37 5.66 0.23 -30.34
C THR A 37 7.14 0.05 -30.68
N ASN A 38 7.69 0.95 -31.50
CA ASN A 38 9.12 0.99 -31.83
C ASN A 38 9.99 1.18 -30.57
N VAL A 39 11.08 0.43 -30.48
CA VAL A 39 11.99 0.28 -29.33
C VAL A 39 12.80 1.55 -28.97
N LEU A 40 12.59 2.68 -29.66
CA LEU A 40 13.26 3.96 -29.40
C LEU A 40 12.72 4.74 -28.17
N VAL A 41 11.96 4.07 -27.29
CA VAL A 41 11.20 4.64 -26.16
C VAL A 41 11.79 4.17 -24.81
N SER A 42 13.10 3.90 -24.70
CA SER A 42 13.65 3.28 -23.49
C SER A 42 13.45 4.10 -22.21
N PHE A 43 13.65 5.43 -22.26
CA PHE A 43 13.48 6.29 -21.08
C PHE A 43 12.01 6.56 -20.74
N ALA A 44 11.16 6.81 -21.74
CA ALA A 44 9.73 7.04 -21.51
C ALA A 44 8.99 5.75 -21.09
N LEU A 45 9.38 4.58 -21.61
CA LEU A 45 8.90 3.28 -21.11
C LEU A 45 9.38 3.04 -19.69
N PHE A 46 10.65 3.34 -19.39
CA PHE A 46 11.19 3.24 -18.04
C PHE A 46 10.40 4.10 -17.05
N SER A 47 10.20 5.39 -17.36
CA SER A 47 9.37 6.31 -16.57
C SER A 47 7.95 5.78 -16.37
N GLY A 48 7.31 5.29 -17.44
CA GLY A 48 5.98 4.68 -17.37
C GLY A 48 5.91 3.46 -16.46
N ILE A 49 6.91 2.56 -16.54
CA ILE A 49 7.00 1.38 -15.67
C ILE A 49 7.17 1.79 -14.21
N ILE A 50 8.03 2.77 -13.93
CA ILE A 50 8.26 3.26 -12.56
C ILE A 50 6.97 3.86 -11.98
N LYS A 51 6.25 4.70 -12.72
CA LYS A 51 4.97 5.27 -12.28
C LYS A 51 3.89 4.21 -12.08
N ALA A 52 3.82 3.21 -12.98
CA ALA A 52 2.93 2.08 -12.80
C ALA A 52 3.27 1.28 -11.53
N LEU A 53 4.55 1.02 -11.27
CA LEU A 53 5.02 0.33 -10.06
C LEU A 53 4.68 1.10 -8.79
N GLN A 54 4.78 2.44 -8.77
CA GLN A 54 4.36 3.26 -7.63
C GLN A 54 2.88 3.03 -7.28
N GLY A 55 2.00 3.03 -8.30
CA GLY A 55 0.58 2.72 -8.12
C GLY A 55 0.33 1.29 -7.65
N VAL A 56 1.07 0.32 -8.19
CA VAL A 56 0.99 -1.10 -7.77
C VAL A 56 1.45 -1.27 -6.31
N ILE A 57 2.59 -0.69 -5.92
CA ILE A 57 3.11 -0.75 -4.55
C ILE A 57 2.07 -0.21 -3.56
N TYR A 58 1.48 0.95 -3.86
CA TYR A 58 0.42 1.51 -3.02
C TYR A 58 -0.81 0.58 -2.94
N THR A 59 -1.20 -0.03 -4.07
CA THR A 59 -2.38 -0.91 -4.16
C THR A 59 -2.22 -2.22 -3.38
N TYR A 60 -0.98 -2.70 -3.21
CA TYR A 60 -0.64 -3.90 -2.43
C TYR A 60 -0.17 -3.60 -1.00
N ASP A 61 0.04 -2.33 -0.63
CA ASP A 61 0.44 -1.96 0.73
C ASP A 61 -0.61 -2.35 1.77
N GLY A 62 -0.14 -2.56 3.01
CA GLY A 62 -0.98 -2.95 4.15
C GLY A 62 -1.07 -4.45 4.38
N TRP A 63 -0.38 -5.26 3.57
CA TRP A 63 -0.25 -6.71 3.77
C TRP A 63 0.31 -7.11 5.14
N TYR A 64 1.10 -6.22 5.78
CA TYR A 64 1.70 -6.43 7.11
C TYR A 64 0.88 -5.81 8.26
N ASN A 65 -0.25 -5.16 7.99
CA ASN A 65 -1.01 -4.43 9.02
C ASN A 65 -1.51 -5.32 10.17
N LEU A 66 -1.66 -6.63 9.94
CA LEU A 66 -2.04 -7.59 10.98
C LEU A 66 -1.03 -7.64 12.13
N ILE A 67 0.24 -7.28 11.89
CA ILE A 67 1.29 -7.26 12.92
C ILE A 67 0.93 -6.29 14.05
N TYR A 68 0.26 -5.17 13.73
CA TYR A 68 -0.18 -4.19 14.74
C TYR A 68 -1.25 -4.73 15.69
N PHE A 69 -1.91 -5.83 15.32
CA PHE A 69 -2.89 -6.54 16.15
C PHE A 69 -2.31 -7.83 16.74
N GLY A 70 -0.99 -7.99 16.75
CA GLY A 70 -0.35 -9.24 17.16
C GLY A 70 -0.71 -9.71 18.58
N GLU A 71 -0.95 -8.77 19.51
CA GLU A 71 -1.41 -9.07 20.88
C GLU A 71 -2.86 -9.60 20.92
N GLU A 72 -3.67 -9.35 19.88
CA GLU A 72 -5.08 -9.77 19.76
C GLU A 72 -5.23 -11.07 18.96
N VAL A 73 -4.17 -11.52 18.27
CA VAL A 73 -4.18 -12.71 17.42
C VAL A 73 -3.93 -13.97 18.26
N ARG A 74 -4.81 -14.97 18.14
CA ARG A 74 -4.59 -16.31 18.71
C ARG A 74 -3.41 -16.97 17.99
N GLU A 75 -2.49 -17.58 18.73
CA GLU A 75 -1.27 -18.22 18.18
C GLU A 75 -0.50 -17.33 17.17
N PRO A 76 -0.03 -16.15 17.60
CA PRO A 76 0.52 -15.13 16.69
C PRO A 76 1.74 -15.65 15.91
N GLU A 77 2.53 -16.53 16.52
CA GLU A 77 3.70 -17.19 15.91
C GLU A 77 3.40 -17.88 14.56
N ARG A 78 2.19 -18.43 14.39
CA ARG A 78 1.78 -19.17 13.19
C ARG A 78 0.76 -18.40 12.36
N ASN A 79 -0.21 -17.79 13.04
CA ASN A 79 -1.38 -17.22 12.38
C ASN A 79 -1.07 -15.90 11.69
N ILE A 80 -0.13 -15.10 12.20
CA ILE A 80 0.30 -13.86 11.52
C ILE A 80 0.92 -14.21 10.16
N ALA A 81 1.91 -15.11 10.13
CA ALA A 81 2.59 -15.50 8.90
C ALA A 81 1.63 -16.13 7.87
N ARG A 82 0.78 -17.06 8.30
CA ARG A 82 -0.22 -17.70 7.41
C ARG A 82 -1.22 -16.70 6.85
N SER A 83 -1.71 -15.79 7.68
CA SER A 83 -2.69 -14.79 7.26
C SER A 83 -2.08 -13.79 6.27
N MET A 84 -0.83 -13.36 6.49
CA MET A 84 -0.11 -12.47 5.58
C MET A 84 0.15 -13.10 4.23
N ILE A 85 0.63 -14.36 4.19
CA ILE A 85 0.88 -15.06 2.92
C ILE A 85 -0.44 -15.33 2.19
N GLY A 86 -1.45 -15.84 2.91
CA GLY A 86 -2.75 -16.15 2.34
C GLY A 86 -3.47 -14.92 1.80
N SER A 87 -3.42 -13.79 2.52
CA SER A 87 -4.03 -12.55 2.07
C SER A 87 -3.36 -12.00 0.83
N VAL A 88 -2.02 -11.98 0.77
CA VAL A 88 -1.28 -11.49 -0.41
C VAL A 88 -1.59 -12.33 -1.64
N ILE A 89 -1.55 -13.68 -1.54
CA ILE A 89 -1.85 -14.57 -2.68
C ILE A 89 -3.28 -14.35 -3.18
N LEU A 90 -4.25 -14.24 -2.26
CA LEU A 90 -5.64 -14.01 -2.61
C LEU A 90 -5.83 -12.66 -3.31
N VAL A 91 -5.19 -11.60 -2.80
CA VAL A 91 -5.25 -10.25 -3.38
C VAL A 91 -4.61 -10.22 -4.76
N ILE A 92 -3.47 -10.90 -4.96
CA ILE A 92 -2.84 -11.05 -6.28
C ILE A 92 -3.83 -11.66 -7.27
N ALA A 93 -4.47 -12.78 -6.91
CA ALA A 93 -5.43 -13.44 -7.77
C ALA A 93 -6.60 -12.52 -8.15
N ILE A 94 -7.18 -11.82 -7.18
CA ILE A 94 -8.29 -10.89 -7.41
C ILE A 94 -7.86 -9.73 -8.31
N TYR A 95 -6.72 -9.10 -8.05
CA TYR A 95 -6.26 -7.94 -8.82
C TYR A 95 -5.89 -8.31 -10.25
N VAL A 96 -5.26 -9.46 -10.47
CA VAL A 96 -5.01 -9.98 -11.83
C VAL A 96 -6.33 -10.22 -12.56
N LEU A 97 -7.30 -10.88 -11.91
CA LEU A 97 -8.61 -11.13 -12.50
C LEU A 97 -9.37 -9.84 -12.85
N VAL A 98 -9.32 -8.82 -11.98
CA VAL A 98 -9.90 -7.50 -12.27
C VAL A 98 -9.25 -6.89 -13.50
N ASN A 99 -7.92 -6.84 -13.57
CA ASN A 99 -7.23 -6.24 -14.71
C ASN A 99 -7.53 -6.98 -16.03
N LEU A 100 -7.54 -8.32 -16.01
CA LEU A 100 -7.93 -9.13 -17.16
C LEU A 100 -9.38 -8.86 -17.59
N ALA A 101 -10.31 -8.75 -16.63
CA ALA A 101 -11.70 -8.43 -16.91
C ALA A 101 -11.87 -7.03 -17.55
N LEU A 102 -11.11 -6.03 -17.11
CA LEU A 102 -11.16 -4.69 -17.71
C LEU A 102 -10.63 -4.70 -19.15
N LEU A 103 -9.48 -5.33 -19.39
CA LEU A 103 -8.86 -5.43 -20.72
C LEU A 103 -9.65 -6.32 -21.69
N TYR A 104 -10.50 -7.19 -21.17
CA TYR A 104 -11.42 -7.98 -21.97
C TYR A 104 -12.58 -7.16 -22.54
N VAL A 105 -13.04 -6.15 -21.79
CA VAL A 105 -14.23 -5.35 -22.11
C VAL A 105 -13.88 -4.09 -22.89
N LEU A 106 -12.77 -3.43 -22.54
CA LEU A 106 -12.38 -2.13 -23.09
C LEU A 106 -10.97 -2.16 -23.70
N PRO A 107 -10.74 -1.43 -24.81
CA PRO A 107 -9.38 -1.18 -25.30
C PRO A 107 -8.60 -0.30 -24.32
N LEU A 108 -7.27 -0.46 -24.30
CA LEU A 108 -6.39 0.23 -23.35
C LEU A 108 -6.51 1.75 -23.44
N SER A 109 -6.75 2.30 -24.63
CA SER A 109 -6.96 3.74 -24.85
C SER A 109 -8.20 4.29 -24.16
N GLU A 110 -9.24 3.49 -23.96
CA GLU A 110 -10.47 3.91 -23.26
C GLU A 110 -10.35 3.78 -21.73
N ILE A 111 -9.45 2.90 -21.28
CA ILE A 111 -9.09 2.77 -19.85
C ILE A 111 -8.12 3.89 -19.45
N ALA A 112 -7.17 4.23 -20.32
CA ALA A 112 -6.19 5.26 -20.07
C ALA A 112 -6.86 6.62 -19.80
N GLY A 113 -6.42 7.32 -18.75
CA GLY A 113 -6.97 8.62 -18.35
C GLY A 113 -8.28 8.57 -17.56
N GLN A 114 -8.92 7.40 -17.43
CA GLN A 114 -10.11 7.25 -16.59
C GLN A 114 -9.74 7.26 -15.11
N LYS A 115 -10.36 8.16 -14.34
CA LYS A 115 -10.21 8.19 -12.87
C LYS A 115 -10.76 6.93 -12.19
N LEU A 116 -11.74 6.27 -12.81
CA LEU A 116 -12.36 5.05 -12.31
C LEU A 116 -12.53 4.03 -13.45
N ALA A 117 -11.45 3.34 -13.79
CA ALA A 117 -11.42 2.34 -14.87
C ALA A 117 -12.52 1.27 -14.75
N VAL A 118 -12.76 0.77 -13.53
CA VAL A 118 -13.82 -0.22 -13.24
C VAL A 118 -15.21 0.33 -13.53
N GLY A 119 -15.42 1.63 -13.31
CA GLY A 119 -16.68 2.31 -13.61
C GLY A 119 -16.91 2.44 -15.11
N ALA A 120 -15.85 2.68 -15.90
CA ALA A 120 -15.93 2.70 -17.36
C ALA A 120 -16.32 1.32 -17.92
N ALA A 121 -15.69 0.25 -17.43
CA ALA A 121 -16.05 -1.12 -17.83
C ALA A 121 -17.49 -1.46 -17.41
N ALA A 122 -17.93 -1.03 -16.22
CA ALA A 122 -19.31 -1.23 -15.79
C ALA A 122 -20.31 -0.47 -16.67
N ASN A 123 -19.99 0.74 -17.13
CA ASN A 123 -20.83 1.46 -18.09
C ASN A 123 -20.95 0.72 -19.43
N ALA A 124 -19.84 0.15 -19.91
CA ALA A 124 -19.82 -0.61 -21.16
C ALA A 124 -20.69 -1.88 -21.10
N ILE A 125 -20.86 -2.48 -19.91
CA ILE A 125 -21.63 -3.73 -19.72
C ILE A 125 -23.08 -3.47 -19.31
N PHE A 126 -23.29 -2.53 -18.39
CA PHE A 126 -24.60 -2.30 -17.74
C PHE A 126 -25.27 -0.99 -18.17
N GLY A 127 -24.68 -0.26 -19.12
CA GLY A 127 -25.15 1.05 -19.56
C GLY A 127 -24.82 2.19 -18.59
N ASP A 128 -25.35 3.38 -18.83
CA ASP A 128 -24.97 4.65 -18.19
C ASP A 128 -25.06 4.70 -16.64
N TYR A 129 -25.75 3.74 -16.03
CA TYR A 129 -25.88 3.63 -14.58
C TYR A 129 -24.81 2.74 -13.93
N GLY A 130 -24.13 1.88 -14.70
CA GLY A 130 -23.15 0.91 -14.17
C GLY A 130 -22.01 1.60 -13.42
N GLY A 131 -21.43 2.63 -14.01
CA GLY A 131 -20.37 3.43 -13.44
C GLY A 131 -20.79 4.19 -12.19
N LYS A 132 -22.05 4.67 -12.11
CA LYS A 132 -22.58 5.33 -10.91
C LYS A 132 -22.72 4.37 -9.74
N ILE A 133 -23.18 3.14 -10.00
CA ILE A 133 -23.30 2.09 -8.99
C ILE A 133 -21.90 1.71 -8.47
N ILE A 134 -20.94 1.48 -9.37
CA ILE A 134 -19.56 1.18 -8.99
C ILE A 134 -18.93 2.34 -8.21
N ALA A 135 -19.16 3.59 -8.61
CA ALA A 135 -18.67 4.75 -7.88
C ALA A 135 -19.23 4.79 -6.45
N ALA A 136 -20.54 4.57 -6.27
CA ALA A 136 -21.16 4.52 -4.93
C ALA A 136 -20.58 3.39 -4.07
N LEU A 137 -20.41 2.19 -4.63
CA LEU A 137 -19.78 1.06 -3.95
C LEU A 137 -18.32 1.37 -3.58
N ALA A 138 -17.57 2.02 -4.47
CA ALA A 138 -16.20 2.45 -4.20
C ALA A 138 -16.15 3.48 -3.06
N THR A 139 -17.05 4.47 -3.03
CA THR A 139 -17.13 5.47 -1.95
C THR A 139 -17.42 4.82 -0.59
N VAL A 140 -18.41 3.93 -0.51
CA VAL A 140 -18.68 3.17 0.72
C VAL A 140 -17.47 2.29 1.08
N SER A 141 -16.75 1.79 0.07
CA SER A 141 -15.54 1.03 0.30
C SER A 141 -14.45 1.85 0.99
N MET A 142 -14.20 3.06 0.49
CA MET A 142 -13.20 3.99 1.03
C MET A 142 -13.45 4.32 2.50
N LEU A 143 -14.70 4.52 2.92
CA LEU A 143 -15.04 4.79 4.33
C LEU A 143 -14.57 3.68 5.27
N SER A 144 -14.73 2.42 4.85
CA SER A 144 -14.23 1.27 5.61
C SER A 144 -12.70 1.22 5.67
N THR A 145 -12.02 1.63 4.60
CA THR A 145 -10.55 1.69 4.55
C THR A 145 -10.04 2.77 5.48
N VAL A 146 -10.66 3.95 5.47
CA VAL A 146 -10.35 5.04 6.42
C VAL A 146 -10.53 4.57 7.86
N ASN A 147 -11.63 3.88 8.16
CA ASN A 147 -11.85 3.31 9.49
C ASN A 147 -10.76 2.30 9.89
N ALA A 148 -10.35 1.42 8.98
CA ALA A 148 -9.27 0.45 9.25
C ALA A 148 -7.93 1.16 9.54
N ASN A 149 -7.59 2.19 8.76
CA ASN A 149 -6.37 2.98 8.99
C ASN A 149 -6.41 3.74 10.32
N ASN A 150 -7.57 4.27 10.72
CA ASN A 150 -7.76 4.91 12.02
C ASN A 150 -7.66 3.94 13.21
N LEU A 151 -7.87 2.64 12.99
CA LEU A 151 -7.55 1.62 14.00
C LEU A 151 -6.03 1.40 14.08
N ILE A 152 -5.33 1.39 12.95
CA ILE A 152 -3.90 1.04 12.91
C ILE A 152 -3.01 2.20 13.39
N ALA A 153 -3.21 3.41 12.85
CA ALA A 153 -2.30 4.54 13.08
C ALA A 153 -2.05 4.89 14.57
N PRO A 154 -3.07 4.88 15.46
CA PRO A 154 -2.86 5.17 16.89
C PRO A 154 -1.97 4.14 17.59
N ARG A 155 -2.01 2.87 17.15
CA ARG A 155 -1.23 1.77 17.76
C ARG A 155 0.27 1.97 17.59
N ILE A 156 0.71 2.57 16.48
CA ILE A 156 2.12 2.89 16.24
C ILE A 156 2.61 3.91 17.27
N LEU A 157 1.90 5.03 17.41
CA LEU A 157 2.25 6.08 18.37
C LEU A 157 2.11 5.60 19.82
N PHE A 158 1.13 4.73 20.11
CA PHE A 158 0.96 4.12 21.42
C PHE A 158 2.15 3.22 21.78
N ALA A 159 2.60 2.36 20.86
CA ALA A 159 3.78 1.52 21.06
C ALA A 159 5.05 2.37 21.24
N MET A 160 5.24 3.41 20.42
CA MET A 160 6.35 4.37 20.57
C MET A 160 6.31 5.08 21.93
N SER A 161 5.12 5.46 22.41
CA SER A 161 4.94 6.05 23.74
C SER A 161 5.30 5.06 24.87
N ARG A 162 4.95 3.78 24.73
CA ARG A 162 5.33 2.72 25.69
C ARG A 162 6.85 2.56 25.78
N ASP A 163 7.54 2.73 24.66
CA ASP A 163 9.01 2.69 24.58
C ASP A 163 9.68 4.03 24.92
N ARG A 164 8.92 5.02 25.44
CA ARG A 164 9.39 6.37 25.79
C ARG A 164 9.99 7.17 24.62
N LEU A 165 9.59 6.83 23.40
CA LEU A 165 9.99 7.52 22.16
C LEU A 165 8.99 8.63 21.77
N PHE A 166 7.85 8.71 22.46
CA PHE A 166 6.83 9.74 22.31
C PHE A 166 6.27 10.17 23.67
N SER A 167 5.14 10.87 23.72
CA SER A 167 4.58 11.40 24.97
C SER A 167 4.00 10.32 25.88
N GLU A 168 4.27 10.38 27.18
CA GLU A 168 3.70 9.48 28.19
C GLU A 168 2.17 9.57 28.27
N ARG A 169 1.61 10.75 27.99
CA ARG A 169 0.16 10.95 27.95
C ARG A 169 -0.51 10.12 26.85
N ALA A 170 0.24 9.76 25.81
CA ALA A 170 -0.23 8.92 24.71
C ALA A 170 -0.25 7.41 25.03
N VAL A 171 0.26 7.00 26.20
CA VAL A 171 0.07 5.63 26.75
C VAL A 171 -1.33 5.44 27.34
N LYS A 172 -2.07 6.53 27.65
CA LYS A 172 -3.39 6.40 28.26
C LYS A 172 -4.42 5.89 27.25
N VAL A 173 -5.05 4.78 27.60
CA VAL A 173 -6.16 4.17 26.86
C VAL A 173 -7.48 4.56 27.50
N ASN A 174 -8.49 4.90 26.70
CA ASN A 174 -9.81 5.20 27.23
C ASN A 174 -10.56 3.92 27.65
N ARG A 175 -11.74 4.07 28.28
CA ARG A 175 -12.58 2.94 28.70
C ARG A 175 -12.97 1.98 27.56
N GLY A 176 -12.97 2.45 26.32
CA GLY A 176 -13.28 1.67 25.12
C GLY A 176 -12.05 1.03 24.47
N GLY A 177 -10.88 1.02 25.11
CA GLY A 177 -9.68 0.38 24.58
C GLY A 177 -8.94 1.19 23.51
N THR A 178 -9.28 2.47 23.31
CA THR A 178 -8.65 3.32 22.27
C THR A 178 -7.71 4.38 22.88
N PRO A 179 -6.45 4.48 22.41
CA PRO A 179 -5.51 5.51 22.86
C PRO A 179 -5.86 6.88 22.25
N THR A 180 -6.70 7.64 22.96
CA THR A 180 -7.39 8.85 22.42
C THR A 180 -6.43 9.93 21.94
N VAL A 181 -5.34 10.17 22.67
CA VAL A 181 -4.34 11.20 22.30
C VAL A 181 -3.67 10.83 20.96
N THR A 182 -3.23 9.58 20.82
CA THR A 182 -2.58 9.11 19.59
C THR A 182 -3.53 9.08 18.41
N LEU A 183 -4.81 8.78 18.64
CA LEU A 183 -5.86 8.86 17.61
C LEU A 183 -6.03 10.30 17.12
N PHE A 184 -6.11 11.26 18.05
CA PHE A 184 -6.24 12.66 17.68
C PHE A 184 -5.02 13.15 16.89
N VAL A 185 -3.80 12.86 17.35
CA VAL A 185 -2.56 13.29 16.69
C VAL A 185 -2.42 12.68 15.29
N SER A 186 -2.67 11.37 15.14
CA SER A 186 -2.61 10.71 13.82
C SER A 186 -3.68 11.23 12.85
N THR A 187 -4.90 11.47 13.34
CA THR A 187 -5.99 12.04 12.54
C THR A 187 -5.67 13.47 12.11
N LEU A 188 -5.16 14.29 13.03
CA LEU A 188 -4.76 15.67 12.72
C LEU A 188 -3.64 15.70 11.67
N ALA A 189 -2.63 14.84 11.81
CA ALA A 189 -1.57 14.70 10.82
C ALA A 189 -2.11 14.30 9.44
N ALA A 190 -3.07 13.36 9.39
CA ALA A 190 -3.72 12.97 8.14
C ALA A 190 -4.51 14.12 7.51
N VAL A 191 -5.26 14.90 8.30
CA VAL A 191 -5.99 16.09 7.82
C VAL A 191 -5.04 17.14 7.27
N LEU A 192 -3.94 17.45 7.99
CA LEU A 192 -2.93 18.37 7.50
C LEU A 192 -2.31 17.87 6.20
N PHE A 193 -1.97 16.60 6.12
CA PHE A 193 -1.44 16.00 4.88
C PHE A 193 -2.41 16.16 3.71
N ILE A 194 -3.72 15.96 3.93
CA ILE A 194 -4.75 16.17 2.91
C ILE A 194 -4.82 17.65 2.47
N LEU A 195 -4.79 18.58 3.42
CA LEU A 195 -4.87 20.03 3.13
C LEU A 195 -3.66 20.55 2.36
N PHE A 196 -2.47 20.02 2.63
CA PHE A 196 -1.23 20.44 1.96
C PHE A 196 -0.93 19.64 0.69
N SER A 197 -1.60 18.50 0.47
CA SER A 197 -1.40 17.69 -0.73
C SER A 197 -2.19 18.24 -1.91
N GLN A 198 -1.50 18.52 -3.01
CA GLN A 198 -2.07 19.19 -4.20
C GLN A 198 -2.50 18.20 -5.28
N LYS A 199 -1.84 17.04 -5.41
CA LYS A 199 -2.06 16.06 -6.50
C LYS A 199 -1.95 14.63 -6.01
N LEU A 200 -2.89 13.78 -6.42
CA LEU A 200 -2.97 12.36 -6.03
C LEU A 200 -1.80 11.53 -6.55
N GLU A 201 -1.34 11.79 -7.78
CA GLU A 201 -0.15 11.12 -8.35
C GLU A 201 1.10 11.37 -7.49
N LYS A 202 1.28 12.62 -7.04
CA LYS A 202 2.38 12.99 -6.14
C LYS A 202 2.29 12.27 -4.79
N VAL A 203 1.08 12.05 -4.27
CA VAL A 203 0.87 11.26 -3.06
C VAL A 203 1.36 9.82 -3.26
N PHE A 204 1.01 9.19 -4.38
CA PHE A 204 1.45 7.83 -4.67
C PHE A 204 2.96 7.72 -4.84
N ALA A 205 3.61 8.66 -5.53
CA ALA A 205 5.05 8.68 -5.69
C ALA A 205 5.77 8.78 -4.33
N VAL A 206 5.39 9.76 -3.50
CA VAL A 206 5.95 9.98 -2.17
C VAL A 206 5.73 8.78 -1.25
N LEU A 207 4.52 8.21 -1.23
CA LEU A 207 4.21 7.04 -0.39
C LEU A 207 4.93 5.78 -0.85
N ALA A 208 4.98 5.50 -2.15
CA ALA A 208 5.68 4.34 -2.67
C ALA A 208 7.18 4.41 -2.34
N PHE A 209 7.80 5.58 -2.49
CA PHE A 209 9.19 5.79 -2.12
C PHE A 209 9.42 5.57 -0.61
N PHE A 210 8.56 6.14 0.24
CA PHE A 210 8.62 5.94 1.69
C PHE A 210 8.45 4.47 2.10
N PHE A 211 7.46 3.77 1.53
CA PHE A 211 7.21 2.35 1.79
C PHE A 211 8.38 1.48 1.37
N VAL A 212 8.95 1.70 0.18
CA VAL A 212 10.05 0.87 -0.31
C VAL A 212 11.35 1.13 0.48
N ILE A 213 11.61 2.35 0.95
CA ILE A 213 12.71 2.59 1.90
C ILE A 213 12.48 1.79 3.18
N ASN A 214 11.28 1.86 3.76
CA ASN A 214 10.94 1.14 4.99
C ASN A 214 11.09 -0.38 4.83
N TYR A 215 10.59 -0.92 3.71
CA TYR A 215 10.74 -2.33 3.35
C TYR A 215 12.21 -2.71 3.17
N GLY A 216 12.99 -1.90 2.46
CA GLY A 216 14.43 -2.11 2.24
C GLY A 216 15.19 -2.19 3.55
N ILE A 217 14.93 -1.26 4.48
CA ILE A 217 15.51 -1.30 5.84
C ILE A 217 15.09 -2.58 6.56
N THR A 218 13.81 -2.96 6.50
CA THR A 218 13.29 -4.18 7.14
C THR A 218 13.95 -5.45 6.60
N PHE A 219 14.12 -5.56 5.27
CA PHE A 219 14.82 -6.70 4.65
C PHE A 219 16.29 -6.74 5.04
N LEU A 220 16.96 -5.58 5.09
CA LEU A 220 18.34 -5.48 5.57
C LEU A 220 18.45 -5.91 7.04
N SER A 221 17.49 -5.52 7.89
CA SER A 221 17.44 -5.94 9.29
C SER A 221 17.40 -7.45 9.46
N VAL A 222 16.77 -8.20 8.54
CA VAL A 222 16.78 -9.68 8.58
C VAL A 222 18.20 -10.25 8.44
N PHE A 223 19.01 -9.71 7.52
CA PHE A 223 20.41 -10.13 7.36
C PHE A 223 21.25 -9.77 8.58
N VAL A 224 21.05 -8.56 9.12
CA VAL A 224 21.76 -8.07 10.31
C VAL A 224 21.40 -8.91 11.54
N LEU A 225 20.12 -9.15 11.81
CA LEU A 225 19.65 -9.94 12.96
C LEU A 225 20.06 -11.40 12.89
N ARG A 226 20.15 -11.99 11.68
CA ARG A 226 20.67 -13.36 11.52
C ARG A 226 22.15 -13.47 11.84
N ARG A 227 22.92 -12.40 11.70
CA ARG A 227 24.33 -12.35 12.09
C ARG A 227 24.52 -12.00 13.57
N ARG A 228 23.75 -11.05 14.09
CA ARG A 228 23.87 -10.56 15.48
C ARG A 228 23.27 -11.51 16.50
N GLU A 229 22.18 -12.18 16.16
CA GLU A 229 21.40 -13.02 17.08
C GLU A 229 21.11 -14.40 16.46
N PRO A 230 22.13 -15.21 16.15
CA PRO A 230 21.95 -16.47 15.43
C PRO A 230 21.04 -17.46 16.19
N ASP A 231 21.07 -17.46 17.52
CA ASP A 231 20.40 -18.47 18.36
C ASP A 231 18.97 -18.10 18.79
N THR A 232 18.49 -16.89 18.47
CA THR A 232 17.12 -16.47 18.80
C THR A 232 16.10 -17.43 18.17
N LYS A 233 15.13 -17.88 18.97
CA LYS A 233 14.01 -18.72 18.50
C LYS A 233 13.23 -17.98 17.42
N ARG A 234 13.12 -18.58 16.24
CA ARG A 234 12.40 -18.02 15.07
C ARG A 234 11.21 -18.91 14.73
N PRO A 235 9.99 -18.58 15.21
CA PRO A 235 8.80 -19.38 14.93
C PRO A 235 8.48 -19.45 13.43
N PHE A 236 8.81 -18.39 12.70
CA PHE A 236 8.76 -18.35 11.24
C PHE A 236 10.15 -18.03 10.67
N ARG A 237 10.54 -18.74 9.62
CA ARG A 237 11.78 -18.49 8.86
C ARG A 237 11.41 -18.18 7.42
N ALA A 238 11.98 -17.10 6.88
CA ALA A 238 11.77 -16.71 5.49
C ALA A 238 12.18 -17.85 4.55
N TRP A 239 11.23 -18.26 3.69
CA TRP A 239 11.45 -19.30 2.69
C TRP A 239 12.49 -18.83 1.66
N GLY A 240 13.44 -19.71 1.32
CA GLY A 240 14.47 -19.42 0.31
C GLY A 240 15.53 -18.38 0.74
N TYR A 241 15.63 -18.05 2.03
CA TYR A 241 16.73 -17.23 2.53
C TYR A 241 18.08 -17.92 2.29
N PRO A 242 19.14 -17.20 1.86
CA PRO A 242 19.24 -15.74 1.73
C PRO A 242 18.73 -15.16 0.40
N TRP A 243 18.49 -16.00 -0.61
CA TRP A 243 18.24 -15.57 -1.98
C TRP A 243 16.95 -14.77 -2.14
N THR A 244 15.85 -15.21 -1.54
CA THR A 244 14.56 -14.52 -1.64
C THR A 244 14.60 -13.12 -1.02
N THR A 245 15.14 -13.00 0.20
CA THR A 245 15.30 -11.72 0.89
C THR A 245 16.29 -10.81 0.16
N GLY A 246 17.37 -11.38 -0.41
CA GLY A 246 18.34 -10.63 -1.20
C GLY A 246 17.75 -10.09 -2.50
N LEU A 247 16.97 -10.91 -3.22
CA LEU A 247 16.31 -10.53 -4.46
C LEU A 247 15.32 -9.38 -4.25
N VAL A 248 14.49 -9.45 -3.20
CA VAL A 248 13.54 -8.39 -2.90
C VAL A 248 14.26 -7.11 -2.46
N LEU A 249 15.33 -7.22 -1.66
CA LEU A 249 16.16 -6.07 -1.28
C LEU A 249 16.79 -5.38 -2.51
N LEU A 250 17.35 -6.16 -3.44
CA LEU A 250 17.88 -5.63 -4.70
C LEU A 250 16.78 -4.97 -5.53
N GLY A 251 15.60 -5.59 -5.60
CA GLY A 251 14.43 -5.00 -6.27
C GLY A 251 13.98 -3.68 -5.63
N SER A 252 13.98 -3.58 -4.31
CA SER A 252 13.70 -2.34 -3.58
C SER A 252 14.73 -1.25 -3.91
N ILE A 253 16.02 -1.59 -3.93
CA ILE A 253 17.09 -0.64 -4.29
C ILE A 253 16.94 -0.19 -5.74
N ALA A 254 16.71 -1.12 -6.67
CA ALA A 254 16.52 -0.81 -8.09
C ALA A 254 15.30 0.09 -8.31
N PHE A 255 14.18 -0.18 -7.62
CA PHE A 255 13.00 0.67 -7.66
C PHE A 255 13.29 2.07 -7.13
N LEU A 256 13.98 2.21 -5.98
CA LEU A 256 14.31 3.51 -5.40
C LEU A 256 15.23 4.33 -6.32
N ILE A 257 16.23 3.69 -6.93
CA ILE A 257 17.09 4.33 -7.94
C ILE A 257 16.24 4.79 -9.13
N GLY A 258 15.36 3.91 -9.65
CA GLY A 258 14.52 4.27 -10.78
C GLY A 258 13.50 5.35 -10.49
N ALA A 259 12.87 5.33 -9.33
CA ALA A 259 11.96 6.37 -8.86
C ALA A 259 12.68 7.71 -8.68
N PHE A 260 13.91 7.70 -8.15
CA PHE A 260 14.72 8.90 -8.00
C PHE A 260 15.19 9.47 -9.35
N MET A 261 15.49 8.61 -10.32
CA MET A 261 15.84 9.02 -11.68
C MET A 261 14.63 9.58 -12.45
N ASP A 262 13.42 9.07 -12.17
CA ASP A 262 12.17 9.54 -12.80
C ASP A 262 11.76 10.93 -12.28
N ASP A 263 11.69 11.10 -10.97
CA ASP A 263 11.42 12.40 -10.34
C ASP A 263 12.27 12.61 -9.06
N PRO A 264 13.42 13.31 -9.18
CA PRO A 264 14.29 13.59 -8.05
C PRO A 264 13.62 14.44 -6.97
N HIS A 265 12.63 15.27 -7.32
CA HIS A 265 12.00 16.16 -6.33
C HIS A 265 11.25 15.35 -5.29
N ASP A 266 10.45 14.38 -5.71
CA ASP A 266 9.68 13.53 -4.79
C ASP A 266 10.59 12.70 -3.88
N GLY A 267 11.70 12.17 -4.43
CA GLY A 267 12.73 11.50 -3.63
C GLY A 267 13.37 12.42 -2.59
N ILE A 268 13.76 13.64 -2.99
CA ILE A 268 14.32 14.65 -2.07
C ILE A 268 13.30 15.03 -0.98
N TYR A 269 12.02 15.21 -1.31
CA TYR A 269 10.98 15.49 -0.32
C TYR A 269 10.90 14.39 0.74
N VAL A 270 10.93 13.11 0.34
CA VAL A 270 10.90 11.99 1.29
C VAL A 270 12.18 11.93 2.11
N LEU A 271 13.35 12.15 1.50
CA LEU A 271 14.63 12.18 2.22
C LEU A 271 14.67 13.32 3.23
N ILE A 272 14.14 14.50 2.90
CA ILE A 272 13.99 15.62 3.85
C ILE A 272 13.04 15.24 4.98
N LEU A 273 11.89 14.62 4.67
CA LEU A 273 10.93 14.18 5.69
C LEU A 273 11.56 13.16 6.65
N LEU A 274 12.33 12.21 6.12
CA LEU A 274 13.04 11.18 6.89
C LEU A 274 14.23 11.77 7.67
N ALA A 275 14.94 12.73 7.08
CA ALA A 275 15.97 13.47 7.79
C ALA A 275 15.37 14.32 8.91
N ALA A 276 14.19 14.90 8.72
CA ALA A 276 13.45 15.69 9.69
C ALA A 276 12.84 14.86 10.82
N SER A 277 12.60 13.55 10.61
CA SER A 277 12.13 12.67 11.69
C SER A 277 13.17 12.49 12.79
N TYR A 278 14.47 12.59 12.48
CA TYR A 278 15.54 12.49 13.47
C TYR A 278 15.63 13.69 14.45
N PRO A 279 15.67 14.97 14.01
CA PRO A 279 15.62 16.10 14.93
C PRO A 279 14.28 16.18 15.66
N ALA A 280 13.16 15.79 15.03
CA ALA A 280 11.89 15.65 15.73
C ALA A 280 11.98 14.61 16.87
N PHE A 281 12.60 13.47 16.61
CA PHE A 281 12.87 12.46 17.63
C PHE A 281 13.76 12.99 18.77
N LEU A 282 14.85 13.70 18.45
CA LEU A 282 15.73 14.29 19.46
C LEU A 282 15.01 15.35 20.30
N LEU A 283 14.21 16.21 19.67
CA LEU A 283 13.44 17.25 20.36
C LEU A 283 12.40 16.64 21.29
N LEU A 284 11.69 15.60 20.85
CA LEU A 284 10.77 14.84 21.69
C LEU A 284 11.50 14.17 22.87
N ARG A 285 12.68 13.60 22.63
CA ARG A 285 13.52 13.02 23.69
C ARG A 285 14.02 14.07 24.69
N LEU A 286 14.36 15.28 24.25
CA LEU A 286 14.80 16.37 25.12
C LEU A 286 13.66 16.92 25.99
N ILE A 287 12.45 17.04 25.43
CA ILE A 287 11.28 17.52 26.17
C ILE A 287 10.87 16.51 27.24
N HIS A 288 10.86 15.22 26.92
CA HIS A 288 10.44 14.17 27.86
C HIS A 288 11.56 13.73 28.82
N GLY A 289 12.83 13.74 28.38
CA GLY A 289 13.98 13.50 29.26
C GLY A 289 14.22 14.59 30.31
N LYS A 290 13.64 15.79 30.12
CA LYS A 290 13.60 16.84 31.15
C LYS A 290 12.44 16.69 32.16
N ALA A 291 11.43 15.86 31.86
CA ALA A 291 10.30 15.62 32.76
C ALA A 291 10.60 14.56 33.84
N GLU A 292 11.73 13.86 33.75
CA GLU A 292 12.23 12.87 34.73
C GLU A 292 13.38 13.40 35.62
N LYS A 293 13.59 14.72 35.69
CA LYS A 293 14.46 15.37 36.71
C LYS A 293 13.65 16.31 37.57
#